data_AF-A0A654TD72-F1
#
_entry.id   AF-A0A654TD72-F1
#
_cell.length_a   1.000
_cell.length_b   1.000
_cell.length_c   1.000
_cell.angle_alpha   90.00
_cell.angle_beta   90.00
_cell.angle_gamma   90.00
#
_symmetry.space_group_name_H-M   'P 1'
#
loop_
_entity.id
_entity.type
_entity.pdbx_description
1 polymer ?
#
loop_
_entity_poly.entity_id
_entity_poly.type
_entity_poly.pdbx_seq_one_letter_code
_entity_poly.pdbx_strand_id
1 'polypeptide(L)'
;MGGTDPTDAFGDVFVVLDDYDDLYAKDTLLGDRIISLSSRGPEYGVHLMCSAGGWIHGQRQSLLQNVTARIQLRLADPGESQMGHLSIESREAARRTLNRPGFGLTESLHELRIGVPALADPGTGELVGITDVGARIADVAGVTKHASLQRLPQRVELSAIVEHEAVHQGGDDLSIAFAIGERHELGPVPIKLRESPGLMILGRQGCGKTTALVAIGEAVMNRFSPQQAQLTLIDPKTAPHGLRDLHAPGYVRAYAYDQDEIDEVITELAQQILLPRLPPKGLSQEELRALKPWEGPRHFVLIDDVQDLRPAQSYPQKPPVGAALWKLMERARQVGLHVFSTRNSANWATMPMDPWVKSQTSAKVAQLYMDNDPQNRINRSVRAQTLPPGRGLLVGADGDVEGILVGYPSVPGEQ
;
A
#
# COMPACT_ATOMS: atom_id res chain seq x y z
N MET A 1 -23.68 -28.56 -9.75
CA MET A 1 -23.16 -27.48 -8.88
C MET A 1 -23.23 -28.02 -7.46
N GLY A 2 -22.08 -28.15 -6.77
CA GLY A 2 -22.07 -28.54 -5.36
C GLY A 2 -22.84 -27.49 -4.55
N GLY A 3 -23.55 -27.92 -3.50
CA GLY A 3 -24.27 -26.98 -2.63
C GLY A 3 -23.30 -25.96 -2.03
N THR A 4 -23.75 -24.71 -1.90
CA THR A 4 -23.04 -23.68 -1.15
C THR A 4 -22.89 -24.13 0.30
N ASP A 5 -21.71 -23.93 0.88
CA ASP A 5 -21.47 -24.18 2.29
C ASP A 5 -22.44 -23.29 3.11
N PRO A 6 -23.32 -23.85 3.96
CA PRO A 6 -24.24 -23.07 4.78
C PRO A 6 -23.54 -22.08 5.73
N THR A 7 -22.24 -22.26 5.96
CA THR A 7 -21.41 -21.39 6.81
C THR A 7 -20.69 -20.29 6.03
N ASP A 8 -20.69 -20.34 4.69
CA ASP A 8 -20.16 -19.26 3.87
C ASP A 8 -21.13 -18.07 3.86
N ALA A 9 -20.65 -16.93 4.35
CA ALA A 9 -21.41 -15.70 4.40
C ALA A 9 -21.67 -15.07 3.02
N PHE A 10 -20.93 -15.46 1.97
CA PHE A 10 -20.96 -14.81 0.66
C PHE A 10 -21.74 -15.58 -0.41
N GLY A 11 -21.57 -16.89 -0.52
CA GLY A 11 -22.12 -17.67 -1.63
C GLY A 11 -21.39 -17.35 -2.94
N ASP A 12 -22.13 -17.27 -4.06
CA ASP A 12 -21.52 -16.93 -5.36
C ASP A 12 -21.21 -15.42 -5.47
N VAL A 13 -19.94 -15.09 -5.63
CA VAL A 13 -19.45 -13.70 -5.79
C VAL A 13 -19.18 -13.42 -7.27
N PHE A 14 -19.86 -12.42 -7.83
CA PHE A 14 -19.64 -11.98 -9.21
C PHE A 14 -18.79 -10.70 -9.26
N VAL A 15 -17.58 -10.81 -9.82
CA VAL A 15 -16.73 -9.66 -10.14
C VAL A 15 -17.08 -9.17 -11.53
N VAL A 16 -17.74 -8.01 -11.61
CA VAL A 16 -18.18 -7.41 -12.87
C VAL A 16 -17.23 -6.28 -13.27
N LEU A 17 -16.62 -6.41 -14.45
CA LEU A 17 -15.66 -5.47 -15.01
C LEU A 17 -16.21 -4.90 -16.32
N ASP A 18 -16.39 -3.59 -16.35
CA ASP A 18 -16.72 -2.87 -17.58
C ASP A 18 -15.43 -2.36 -18.22
N ASP A 19 -15.20 -2.74 -19.48
CA ASP A 19 -14.00 -2.47 -20.27
C ASP A 19 -12.69 -3.01 -19.66
N TYR A 20 -12.55 -4.33 -19.69
CA TYR A 20 -11.34 -5.02 -19.23
C TYR A 20 -10.07 -4.59 -19.99
N ASP A 21 -10.20 -4.20 -21.27
CA ASP A 21 -9.07 -3.82 -22.09
C ASP A 21 -8.46 -2.49 -21.62
N ASP A 22 -9.30 -1.50 -21.31
CA ASP A 22 -8.87 -0.23 -20.71
C ASP A 22 -8.25 -0.45 -19.32
N LEU A 23 -8.86 -1.31 -18.49
CA LEU A 23 -8.33 -1.66 -17.17
C LEU A 23 -6.92 -2.27 -17.27
N TYR A 24 -6.73 -3.27 -18.14
CA TYR A 24 -5.44 -3.94 -18.30
C TYR A 24 -4.36 -2.99 -18.82
N ALA A 25 -4.72 -2.07 -19.72
CA ALA A 25 -3.79 -1.08 -20.26
C ALA A 25 -3.29 -0.10 -19.17
N LYS A 26 -4.15 0.22 -18.19
CA LYS A 26 -3.82 1.11 -17.06
C LYS A 26 -3.05 0.38 -15.96
N ASP A 27 -3.41 -0.86 -15.66
CA ASP A 27 -2.78 -1.68 -14.62
C ASP A 27 -2.68 -3.15 -15.08
N THR A 28 -1.53 -3.47 -15.66
CA THR A 28 -1.26 -4.83 -16.18
C THR A 28 -1.24 -5.87 -15.07
N LEU A 29 -0.88 -5.51 -13.83
CA LEU A 29 -0.81 -6.45 -12.71
C LEU A 29 -2.19 -6.77 -12.18
N LEU A 30 -3.06 -5.77 -12.07
CA LEU A 30 -4.47 -6.01 -11.77
C LEU A 30 -5.09 -6.90 -12.85
N GLY A 31 -4.75 -6.65 -14.12
CA GLY A 31 -5.06 -7.52 -15.25
C GLY A 31 -4.61 -8.98 -15.04
N ASP A 32 -3.34 -9.20 -14.72
CA ASP A 32 -2.80 -10.54 -14.45
C ASP A 32 -3.49 -11.22 -13.25
N ARG A 33 -3.84 -10.45 -12.21
CA ARG A 33 -4.62 -10.95 -11.06
C ARG A 33 -6.02 -11.36 -11.47
N ILE A 34 -6.69 -10.61 -12.34
CA ILE A 34 -8.01 -10.96 -12.89
C ILE A 34 -7.93 -12.24 -13.73
N ILE A 35 -6.88 -12.41 -14.53
CA ILE A 35 -6.65 -13.67 -15.27
C ILE A 35 -6.49 -14.83 -14.28
N SER A 36 -5.67 -14.67 -13.24
CA SER A 36 -5.51 -15.68 -12.19
C SER A 36 -6.82 -16.01 -11.47
N LEU A 37 -7.66 -14.98 -11.23
CA LEU A 37 -8.97 -15.15 -10.62
C LEU A 37 -9.92 -15.94 -11.53
N SER A 38 -9.91 -15.71 -12.84
CA SER A 38 -10.76 -16.48 -13.76
C SER A 38 -10.41 -17.97 -13.81
N SER A 39 -9.14 -18.33 -13.57
CA SER A 39 -8.69 -19.73 -13.56
C SER A 39 -9.07 -20.48 -12.29
N ARG A 40 -8.98 -19.84 -11.13
CA ARG A 40 -9.14 -20.52 -9.81
C ARG A 40 -10.45 -20.15 -9.10
N GLY A 41 -10.98 -18.96 -9.37
CA GLY A 41 -12.16 -18.41 -8.70
C GLY A 41 -13.39 -19.30 -8.74
N PRO A 42 -13.75 -19.92 -9.88
CA PRO A 42 -14.95 -20.76 -9.96
C PRO A 42 -14.95 -21.96 -8.99
N GLU A 43 -13.78 -22.45 -8.58
CA GLU A 43 -13.66 -23.52 -7.58
C GLU A 43 -14.07 -23.05 -6.16
N TYR A 44 -14.08 -21.75 -5.93
CA TYR A 44 -14.43 -21.09 -4.66
C TYR A 44 -15.71 -20.25 -4.76
N GLY A 45 -16.53 -20.43 -5.80
CA GLY A 45 -17.75 -19.62 -6.01
C GLY A 45 -17.50 -18.19 -6.46
N VAL A 46 -16.28 -17.86 -6.93
CA VAL A 46 -15.95 -16.52 -7.45
C VAL A 46 -15.97 -16.52 -8.98
N HIS A 47 -16.92 -15.77 -9.55
CA HIS A 47 -17.18 -15.70 -10.98
C HIS A 47 -16.74 -14.35 -11.54
N LEU A 48 -16.31 -14.36 -12.80
CA LEU A 48 -15.86 -13.16 -13.50
C LEU A 48 -16.78 -12.85 -14.68
N MET A 49 -17.26 -11.61 -14.76
CA MET A 49 -18.00 -11.07 -15.88
C MET A 49 -17.26 -9.85 -16.43
N CYS A 50 -16.77 -9.92 -17.66
CA CYS A 50 -16.03 -8.83 -18.30
C CYS A 50 -16.73 -8.36 -19.57
N SER A 51 -16.74 -7.04 -19.79
CA SER A 51 -16.99 -6.44 -21.10
C SER A 51 -15.67 -5.95 -21.73
N ALA A 52 -15.67 -5.80 -23.05
CA ALA A 52 -14.59 -5.19 -23.81
C ALA A 52 -15.16 -4.61 -25.12
N GLY A 53 -14.48 -3.62 -25.71
CA GLY A 53 -14.90 -3.00 -26.98
C GLY A 53 -14.78 -3.92 -28.21
N GLY A 54 -14.09 -5.05 -28.07
CA GLY A 54 -13.89 -6.06 -29.10
C GLY A 54 -13.39 -7.36 -28.50
N TRP A 55 -12.91 -8.28 -29.35
CA TRP A 55 -12.30 -9.50 -28.85
C TRP A 55 -10.93 -9.22 -28.22
N ILE A 56 -10.68 -9.87 -27.09
CA ILE A 56 -9.45 -9.70 -26.32
C ILE A 56 -8.29 -10.44 -27.02
N HIS A 57 -7.18 -9.73 -27.21
CA HIS A 57 -5.98 -10.23 -27.90
C HIS A 57 -4.70 -10.11 -27.06
N GLY A 58 -3.66 -10.86 -27.46
CA GLY A 58 -2.33 -10.82 -26.86
C GLY A 58 -2.26 -11.57 -25.53
N GLN A 59 -1.49 -11.05 -24.56
CA GLN A 59 -1.33 -11.64 -23.23
C GLN A 59 -2.67 -11.80 -22.47
N ARG A 60 -3.64 -10.94 -22.79
CA ARG A 60 -4.99 -10.96 -22.23
C ARG A 60 -5.86 -12.13 -22.72
N GLN A 61 -5.45 -12.80 -23.81
CA GLN A 61 -6.21 -13.90 -24.42
C GLN A 61 -6.37 -15.10 -23.48
N SER A 62 -5.47 -15.27 -22.51
CA SER A 62 -5.60 -16.30 -21.46
C SER A 62 -6.93 -16.20 -20.70
N LEU A 63 -7.52 -15.00 -20.61
CA LEU A 63 -8.86 -14.84 -20.04
C LEU A 63 -9.91 -15.64 -20.82
N LEU A 64 -9.85 -15.60 -22.17
CA LEU A 64 -10.84 -16.24 -23.04
C LEU A 64 -10.83 -17.78 -22.96
N GLN A 65 -9.74 -18.37 -22.45
CA GLN A 65 -9.62 -19.81 -22.22
C GLN A 65 -10.47 -20.28 -21.03
N ASN A 66 -10.69 -19.40 -20.04
CA ASN A 66 -11.46 -19.71 -18.83
C ASN A 66 -12.93 -19.29 -18.94
N VAL A 67 -13.32 -18.62 -20.04
CA VAL A 67 -14.69 -18.13 -20.22
C VAL A 67 -15.63 -19.26 -20.64
N THR A 68 -16.65 -19.51 -19.83
CA THR A 68 -17.69 -20.52 -20.10
C THR A 68 -18.82 -20.00 -20.98
N ALA A 69 -19.12 -18.70 -20.93
CA ALA A 69 -20.22 -18.09 -21.69
C ALA A 69 -19.73 -16.82 -22.39
N ARG A 70 -20.03 -16.68 -23.68
CA ARG A 70 -19.62 -15.56 -24.52
C ARG A 70 -20.85 -14.88 -25.12
N ILE A 71 -20.93 -13.56 -24.96
CA ILE A 71 -21.98 -12.73 -25.55
C ILE A 71 -21.30 -11.75 -26.49
N GLN A 72 -21.44 -11.96 -27.80
CA GLN A 72 -20.94 -11.03 -28.81
C GLN A 72 -22.07 -10.13 -29.28
N LEU A 73 -21.95 -8.82 -29.05
CA LEU A 73 -22.81 -7.81 -29.67
C LEU A 73 -22.24 -7.41 -31.04
N ARG A 74 -22.93 -6.52 -31.76
CA ARG A 74 -22.43 -5.96 -33.02
C ARG A 74 -21.03 -5.34 -32.83
N LEU A 75 -20.01 -5.94 -33.46
CA LEU A 75 -18.63 -5.44 -33.49
C LEU A 75 -18.46 -4.28 -34.48
N ALA A 76 -17.45 -3.42 -34.28
CA ALA A 76 -17.10 -2.40 -35.28
C ALA A 76 -16.65 -3.07 -36.59
N ASP A 77 -15.70 -4.00 -36.51
CA ASP A 77 -15.30 -4.87 -37.62
C ASP A 77 -15.91 -6.28 -37.45
N PRO A 78 -16.90 -6.68 -38.26
CA PRO A 78 -17.44 -8.04 -38.24
C PRO A 78 -16.40 -9.14 -38.54
N GLY A 79 -15.28 -8.81 -39.19
CA GLY A 79 -14.21 -9.75 -39.52
C GLY A 79 -13.49 -10.31 -38.30
N GLU A 80 -13.55 -9.62 -37.16
CA GLU A 80 -12.94 -10.01 -35.88
C GLU A 80 -13.81 -10.98 -35.07
N SER A 81 -14.99 -11.35 -35.56
CA SER A 81 -15.89 -12.28 -34.88
C SER A 81 -15.20 -13.62 -34.56
N GLN A 82 -15.33 -14.07 -33.31
CA GLN A 82 -14.88 -15.40 -32.87
C GLN A 82 -16.04 -16.36 -32.56
N MET A 83 -17.28 -15.98 -32.88
CA MET A 83 -18.46 -16.86 -32.73
C MET A 83 -18.54 -17.93 -33.84
N GLY A 84 -19.05 -19.12 -33.52
CA GLY A 84 -19.38 -20.18 -34.51
C GLY A 84 -18.22 -20.68 -35.38
N HIS A 85 -17.04 -20.84 -34.75
CA HIS A 85 -15.77 -21.21 -35.36
C HIS A 85 -15.32 -20.25 -36.48
N LEU A 86 -14.02 -20.19 -36.79
CA LEU A 86 -13.45 -19.30 -37.83
C LEU A 86 -13.84 -19.76 -39.25
N SER A 87 -15.12 -19.69 -39.60
CA SER A 87 -15.73 -20.15 -40.85
C SER A 87 -16.21 -18.97 -41.70
N ILE A 88 -16.47 -19.22 -42.98
CA ILE A 88 -17.08 -18.22 -43.90
C ILE A 88 -18.49 -17.87 -43.40
N GLU A 89 -19.24 -18.86 -42.95
CA GLU A 89 -20.61 -18.70 -42.41
C GLU A 89 -20.64 -17.79 -41.19
N SER A 90 -19.70 -17.95 -40.26
CA SER A 90 -19.55 -17.06 -39.09
C SER A 90 -19.34 -15.61 -39.50
N ARG A 91 -18.46 -15.36 -40.47
CA ARG A 91 -18.19 -14.00 -40.98
C ARG A 91 -19.41 -13.39 -41.65
N GLU A 92 -20.18 -14.19 -42.40
CA GLU A 92 -21.42 -13.73 -43.01
C GLU A 92 -22.48 -13.41 -41.94
N ALA A 93 -22.64 -14.26 -40.94
CA ALA A 93 -23.58 -14.04 -39.84
C ALA A 93 -23.23 -12.77 -39.03
N ALA A 94 -21.94 -12.57 -38.73
CA ALA A 94 -21.45 -11.35 -38.08
C ALA A 94 -21.71 -10.08 -38.92
N ARG A 95 -21.55 -10.15 -40.25
CA ARG A 95 -21.86 -9.04 -41.17
C ARG A 95 -23.35 -8.74 -41.25
N ARG A 96 -24.21 -9.77 -41.14
CA ARG A 96 -25.68 -9.63 -41.19
C ARG A 96 -26.28 -9.16 -39.85
N THR A 97 -25.53 -9.24 -38.76
CA THR A 97 -25.98 -8.79 -37.44
C THR A 97 -26.40 -7.32 -37.50
N LEU A 98 -27.62 -7.02 -37.03
CA LEU A 98 -28.20 -5.68 -37.12
C LEU A 98 -27.34 -4.65 -36.36
N ASN A 99 -27.08 -3.51 -37.01
CA ASN A 99 -26.36 -2.39 -36.39
C ASN A 99 -27.29 -1.57 -35.47
N ARG A 100 -27.74 -2.20 -34.39
CA ARG A 100 -28.63 -1.62 -33.38
C ARG A 100 -28.23 -2.10 -31.98
N PRO A 101 -28.32 -1.25 -30.94
CA PRO A 101 -28.00 -1.66 -29.57
C PRO A 101 -28.79 -2.90 -29.14
N GLY A 102 -28.11 -3.80 -28.43
CA GLY A 102 -28.68 -5.05 -27.93
C GLY A 102 -28.73 -6.19 -28.95
N PHE A 103 -28.41 -5.95 -30.23
CA PHE A 103 -28.30 -7.03 -31.23
C PHE A 103 -26.89 -7.63 -31.24
N GLY A 104 -26.84 -8.94 -31.40
CA GLY A 104 -25.60 -9.72 -31.33
C GLY A 104 -25.71 -11.06 -32.02
N LEU A 105 -24.73 -11.91 -31.76
CA LEU A 105 -24.59 -13.24 -32.35
C LEU A 105 -24.24 -14.25 -31.26
N THR A 106 -24.93 -15.39 -31.26
CA THR A 106 -24.61 -16.52 -30.38
C THR A 106 -23.49 -17.38 -30.96
N GLU A 107 -22.89 -18.25 -30.14
CA GLU A 107 -21.89 -19.22 -30.62
C GLU A 107 -22.45 -20.14 -31.71
N SER A 108 -23.75 -20.46 -31.66
CA SER A 108 -24.47 -21.23 -32.69
C SER A 108 -24.88 -20.43 -33.93
N LEU A 109 -24.36 -19.21 -34.10
CA LEU A 109 -24.62 -18.30 -35.23
C LEU A 109 -26.07 -17.80 -35.35
N HIS A 110 -26.91 -17.98 -34.32
CA HIS A 110 -28.23 -17.34 -34.24
C HIS A 110 -28.12 -15.88 -33.82
N GLU A 111 -28.99 -15.04 -34.39
CA GLU A 111 -29.16 -13.65 -33.99
C GLU A 111 -29.64 -13.58 -32.53
N LEU A 112 -28.95 -12.78 -31.73
CA LEU A 112 -29.26 -12.53 -30.33
C LEU A 112 -29.86 -11.13 -30.18
N ARG A 113 -30.85 -10.99 -29.30
CA ARG A 113 -31.31 -9.69 -28.81
C ARG A 113 -31.31 -9.69 -27.27
N ILE A 114 -30.57 -8.77 -26.68
CA ILE A 114 -30.47 -8.60 -25.23
C ILE A 114 -31.79 -8.04 -24.69
N GLY A 115 -32.30 -8.68 -23.63
CA GLY A 115 -33.45 -8.19 -22.87
C GLY A 115 -33.11 -6.92 -22.10
N VAL A 116 -34.05 -5.98 -22.04
CA VAL A 116 -33.90 -4.79 -21.20
C VAL A 116 -34.10 -5.22 -19.74
N PRO A 117 -33.23 -4.79 -18.79
CA PRO A 117 -33.36 -5.11 -17.37
C PRO A 117 -34.53 -4.33 -16.75
N ALA A 118 -35.75 -4.75 -17.05
CA ALA A 118 -37.01 -4.19 -16.57
C ALA A 118 -37.91 -5.34 -16.12
N LEU A 119 -38.77 -5.07 -15.14
CA LEU A 119 -39.82 -6.02 -14.74
C LEU A 119 -41.13 -5.59 -15.36
N ALA A 120 -41.89 -6.54 -15.90
CA ALA A 120 -43.24 -6.31 -16.40
C ALA A 120 -44.22 -7.07 -15.50
N ASP A 121 -45.26 -6.38 -15.03
CA ASP A 121 -46.40 -7.03 -14.38
C ASP A 121 -47.19 -7.83 -15.44
N PRO A 122 -47.31 -9.16 -15.30
CA PRO A 122 -48.01 -9.99 -16.29
C PRO A 122 -49.51 -9.72 -16.42
N GLY A 123 -50.15 -9.15 -15.38
CA GLY A 123 -51.58 -8.89 -15.32
C GLY A 123 -51.95 -7.48 -15.78
N THR A 124 -51.14 -6.48 -15.47
CA THR A 124 -51.42 -5.07 -15.81
C THR A 124 -50.62 -4.57 -17.01
N GLY A 125 -49.51 -5.24 -17.35
CA GLY A 125 -48.55 -4.76 -18.35
C GLY A 125 -47.71 -3.57 -17.88
N GLU A 126 -47.81 -3.18 -16.61
CA GLU A 126 -47.02 -2.11 -16.02
C GLU A 126 -45.53 -2.47 -16.02
N LEU A 127 -44.69 -1.52 -16.44
CA LEU A 127 -43.24 -1.70 -16.52
C LEU A 127 -42.55 -0.98 -15.37
N VAL A 128 -41.79 -1.74 -14.58
CA VAL A 128 -40.80 -1.20 -13.65
C VAL A 128 -39.49 -1.06 -14.43
N GLY A 129 -39.12 0.19 -14.71
CA GLY A 129 -37.90 0.52 -15.45
C GLY A 129 -36.62 0.26 -14.64
N ILE A 130 -35.48 0.26 -15.33
CA ILE A 130 -34.16 -0.10 -14.78
C ILE A 130 -33.79 0.61 -13.47
N THR A 131 -34.23 1.86 -13.29
CA THR A 131 -33.95 2.67 -12.08
C THR A 131 -34.69 2.16 -10.85
N ASP A 132 -35.85 1.52 -11.04
CA ASP A 132 -36.76 1.13 -9.97
C ASP A 132 -36.73 -0.38 -9.70
N VAL A 133 -36.19 -1.18 -10.63
CA VAL A 133 -36.06 -2.65 -10.49
C VAL A 133 -35.31 -3.03 -9.24
N GLY A 134 -34.22 -2.33 -8.91
CA GLY A 134 -33.42 -2.63 -7.71
C GLY A 134 -34.21 -2.52 -6.41
N ALA A 135 -35.07 -1.49 -6.29
CA ALA A 135 -35.94 -1.32 -5.12
C ALA A 135 -36.96 -2.45 -5.01
N ARG A 136 -37.57 -2.87 -6.13
CA ARG A 136 -38.52 -3.99 -6.15
C ARG A 136 -37.87 -5.32 -5.80
N ILE A 137 -36.65 -5.57 -6.27
CA ILE A 137 -35.88 -6.75 -5.89
C ILE A 137 -35.61 -6.73 -4.38
N ALA A 138 -35.22 -5.58 -3.83
CA ALA A 138 -34.96 -5.44 -2.40
C ALA A 138 -36.22 -5.65 -1.55
N ASP A 139 -37.39 -5.14 -1.98
CA ASP A 139 -38.67 -5.33 -1.30
C ASP A 139 -39.01 -6.82 -1.13
N VAL A 140 -38.75 -7.62 -2.17
CA VAL A 140 -39.03 -9.06 -2.18
C VAL A 140 -37.95 -9.87 -1.46
N ALA A 141 -36.67 -9.55 -1.72
CA ALA A 141 -35.54 -10.26 -1.12
C ALA A 141 -35.37 -9.93 0.38
N GLY A 142 -35.95 -8.84 0.86
CA GLY A 142 -35.80 -8.37 2.24
C GLY A 142 -34.40 -7.83 2.56
N VAL A 143 -33.55 -7.65 1.54
CA VAL A 143 -32.17 -7.19 1.68
C VAL A 143 -31.85 -6.17 0.60
N THR A 144 -31.31 -5.01 1.01
CA THR A 144 -30.82 -3.96 0.10
C THR A 144 -29.32 -4.09 -0.18
N LYS A 145 -28.57 -4.68 0.76
CA LYS A 145 -27.13 -4.86 0.67
C LYS A 145 -26.71 -6.12 1.42
N HIS A 146 -26.10 -7.07 0.71
CA HIS A 146 -25.60 -8.31 1.29
C HIS A 146 -24.27 -8.12 2.01
N ALA A 147 -23.31 -7.49 1.35
CA ALA A 147 -21.97 -7.24 1.90
C ALA A 147 -21.43 -5.86 1.49
N SER A 148 -20.47 -5.36 2.27
CA SER A 148 -19.70 -4.16 1.96
C SER A 148 -18.24 -4.53 1.78
N LEU A 149 -17.61 -4.02 0.71
CA LEU A 149 -16.15 -4.06 0.64
C LEU A 149 -15.58 -3.26 1.80
N GLN A 150 -14.76 -3.91 2.61
CA GLN A 150 -13.97 -3.23 3.61
C GLN A 150 -13.00 -2.29 2.91
N ARG A 151 -12.95 -1.04 3.38
CA ARG A 151 -12.06 0.00 2.86
C ARG A 151 -11.37 0.62 4.05
N LEU A 152 -10.13 1.07 3.85
CA LEU A 152 -9.48 1.93 4.83
C LEU A 152 -10.43 3.09 5.18
N PRO A 153 -10.63 3.39 6.48
CA PRO A 153 -11.45 4.51 6.92
C PRO A 153 -10.82 5.85 6.47
N GLN A 154 -11.51 6.95 6.73
CA GLN A 154 -10.95 8.28 6.43
C GLN A 154 -9.90 8.70 7.45
N ARG A 155 -10.09 8.31 8.72
CA ARG A 155 -9.20 8.60 9.85
C ARG A 155 -9.26 7.42 10.84
N VAL A 156 -8.20 7.23 11.59
CA VAL A 156 -8.10 6.27 12.69
C VAL A 156 -7.19 6.88 13.74
N GLU A 157 -7.55 6.79 15.01
CA GLU A 157 -6.71 7.28 16.12
C GLU A 157 -5.57 6.29 16.37
N LEU A 158 -4.37 6.80 16.66
CA LEU A 158 -3.21 5.96 16.97
C LEU A 158 -3.43 5.12 18.24
N SER A 159 -4.11 5.67 19.24
CA SER A 159 -4.46 4.95 20.47
C SER A 159 -5.24 3.68 20.18
N ALA A 160 -6.22 3.72 19.27
CA ALA A 160 -6.99 2.55 18.88
C ALA A 160 -6.12 1.46 18.22
N ILE A 161 -5.10 1.84 17.46
CA ILE A 161 -4.14 0.89 16.85
C ILE A 161 -3.30 0.22 17.94
N VAL A 162 -2.76 1.01 18.87
CA VAL A 162 -1.91 0.53 19.97
C VAL A 162 -2.70 -0.36 20.93
N GLU A 163 -3.92 0.03 21.31
CA GLU A 163 -4.81 -0.77 22.15
C GLU A 163 -5.15 -2.11 21.50
N HIS A 164 -5.44 -2.11 20.20
CA HIS A 164 -5.70 -3.33 19.46
C HIS A 164 -4.49 -4.27 19.46
N GLU A 165 -3.28 -3.75 19.23
CA GLU A 165 -2.04 -4.54 19.28
C GLU A 165 -1.79 -5.12 20.68
N ALA A 166 -2.05 -4.34 21.74
CA ALA A 166 -1.86 -4.75 23.13
C ALA A 166 -2.80 -5.90 23.56
N VAL A 167 -4.02 -5.94 23.04
CA VAL A 167 -5.01 -7.00 23.34
C VAL A 167 -4.71 -8.28 22.54
N HIS A 168 -4.24 -8.16 21.31
CA HIS A 168 -4.05 -9.27 20.37
C HIS A 168 -2.58 -9.73 20.29
N GLN A 169 -1.83 -9.71 21.40
CA GLN A 169 -0.41 -10.05 21.45
C GLN A 169 -0.10 -11.45 20.88
N GLY A 170 0.10 -11.52 19.57
CA GLY A 170 0.63 -12.65 18.81
C GLY A 170 1.89 -12.27 18.02
N GLY A 171 2.54 -11.16 18.35
CA GLY A 171 3.57 -10.52 17.52
C GLY A 171 4.92 -10.29 18.22
N ASP A 172 5.96 -10.20 17.40
CA ASP A 172 7.37 -9.95 17.72
C ASP A 172 7.59 -8.85 18.80
N ASP A 173 8.35 -9.14 19.86
CA ASP A 173 8.80 -8.18 20.88
C ASP A 173 9.49 -6.91 20.34
N LEU A 174 9.96 -6.94 19.09
CA LEU A 174 10.60 -5.83 18.40
C LEU A 174 9.83 -5.40 17.15
N SER A 175 8.50 -5.32 17.24
CA SER A 175 7.66 -4.59 16.29
C SER A 175 7.02 -3.35 16.92
N ILE A 176 6.71 -2.37 16.07
CA ILE A 176 5.84 -1.23 16.37
C ILE A 176 4.77 -1.13 15.28
N ALA A 177 3.56 -0.71 15.63
CA ALA A 177 2.51 -0.40 14.67
C ALA A 177 2.07 1.06 14.82
N PHE A 178 1.98 1.77 13.69
CA PHE A 178 1.56 3.18 13.64
C PHE A 178 0.47 3.42 12.58
N ALA A 179 0.03 2.35 11.91
CA ALA A 179 -0.90 2.40 10.79
C ALA A 179 -1.72 1.11 10.72
N ILE A 180 -2.86 1.18 10.03
CA ILE A 180 -3.66 0.02 9.63
C ILE A 180 -3.51 -0.26 8.13
N GLY A 181 -3.75 -1.49 7.70
CA GLY A 181 -3.41 -1.93 6.34
C GLY A 181 -4.49 -2.75 5.65
N GLU A 182 -4.54 -2.65 4.32
CA GLU A 182 -5.49 -3.38 3.48
C GLU A 182 -5.23 -4.90 3.47
N ARG A 183 -3.98 -5.34 3.60
CA ARG A 183 -3.63 -6.77 3.65
C ARG A 183 -3.78 -7.34 5.07
N HIS A 184 -3.76 -6.48 6.08
CA HIS A 184 -3.95 -6.84 7.48
C HIS A 184 -5.41 -6.72 7.92
N GLU A 185 -6.37 -6.84 6.99
CA GLU A 185 -7.81 -6.80 7.29
C GLU A 185 -8.24 -5.53 8.04
N LEU A 186 -7.64 -4.38 7.67
CA LEU A 186 -7.80 -3.10 8.36
C LEU A 186 -7.29 -3.07 9.81
N GLY A 187 -6.52 -4.08 10.21
CA GLY A 187 -5.79 -4.15 11.47
C GLY A 187 -4.41 -3.51 11.41
N PRO A 188 -3.70 -3.46 12.56
CA PRO A 188 -2.37 -2.86 12.68
C PRO A 188 -1.33 -3.50 11.76
N VAL A 189 -0.52 -2.66 11.09
CA VAL A 189 0.59 -3.09 10.24
C VAL A 189 1.90 -3.04 11.03
N PRO A 190 2.52 -4.20 11.34
CA PRO A 190 3.73 -4.23 12.15
C PRO A 190 4.97 -3.85 11.33
N ILE A 191 5.72 -2.86 11.81
CA ILE A 191 7.11 -2.63 11.40
C ILE A 191 8.02 -3.46 12.29
N LYS A 192 8.51 -4.57 11.76
CA LYS A 192 9.47 -5.45 12.46
C LYS A 192 10.86 -4.84 12.43
N LEU A 193 11.29 -4.31 13.56
CA LEU A 193 12.55 -3.58 13.72
C LEU A 193 13.80 -4.47 13.55
N ARG A 194 13.65 -5.80 13.66
CA ARG A 194 14.71 -6.76 13.33
C ARG A 194 14.93 -6.95 11.83
N GLU A 195 13.90 -6.69 11.04
CA GLU A 195 13.92 -6.87 9.58
C GLU A 195 14.27 -5.54 8.91
N SER A 196 13.54 -4.47 9.25
CA SER A 196 13.77 -3.11 8.76
C SER A 196 14.21 -2.19 9.91
N PRO A 197 15.46 -1.66 9.91
CA PRO A 197 15.94 -0.79 10.98
C PRO A 197 15.43 0.65 10.86
N GLY A 198 14.23 0.87 10.33
CA GLY A 198 13.70 2.20 10.05
C GLY A 198 12.56 2.23 9.04
N LEU A 199 12.21 3.45 8.63
CA LEU A 199 11.27 3.74 7.54
C LEU A 199 11.63 5.08 6.88
N MET A 200 11.67 5.11 5.54
CA MET A 200 11.70 6.36 4.77
C MET A 200 10.27 6.75 4.36
N ILE A 201 9.81 7.94 4.72
CA ILE A 201 8.47 8.43 4.39
C ILE A 201 8.58 9.49 3.29
N LEU A 202 8.05 9.19 2.10
CA LEU A 202 8.15 10.05 0.92
C LEU A 202 6.78 10.58 0.51
N GLY A 203 6.72 11.85 0.15
CA GLY A 203 5.49 12.45 -0.37
C GLY A 203 5.55 13.97 -0.53
N ARG A 204 4.53 14.52 -1.20
CA ARG A 204 4.36 15.96 -1.41
C ARG A 204 4.11 16.70 -0.10
N GLN A 205 4.13 18.03 -0.15
CA GLN A 205 3.82 18.85 1.01
C GLN A 205 2.36 18.65 1.43
N GLY A 206 2.08 18.62 2.74
CA GLY A 206 0.72 18.51 3.27
C GLY A 206 0.12 17.09 3.28
N CYS A 207 0.84 16.05 2.86
CA CYS A 207 0.30 14.69 2.82
C CYS A 207 0.34 13.92 4.15
N GLY A 208 0.91 14.51 5.22
CA GLY A 208 0.97 13.90 6.55
C GLY A 208 2.30 13.21 6.91
N LYS A 209 3.41 13.50 6.22
CA LYS A 209 4.73 12.90 6.53
C LYS A 209 5.16 13.14 7.98
N THR A 210 5.12 14.38 8.45
CA THR A 210 5.45 14.75 9.82
C THR A 210 4.51 14.05 10.81
N THR A 211 3.21 14.01 10.53
CA THR A 211 2.22 13.28 11.33
C THR A 211 2.55 11.79 11.46
N ALA A 212 2.97 11.14 10.37
CA ALA A 212 3.41 9.76 10.40
C ALA A 212 4.69 9.56 11.24
N LEU A 213 5.63 10.52 11.19
CA LEU A 213 6.83 10.48 12.01
C LEU A 213 6.53 10.65 13.50
N VAL A 214 5.58 11.52 13.85
CA VAL A 214 5.06 11.67 15.22
C VAL A 214 4.34 10.39 15.66
N ALA A 215 3.50 9.80 14.81
CA ALA A 215 2.80 8.55 15.11
C ALA A 215 3.79 7.40 15.43
N ILE A 216 4.90 7.33 14.71
CA ILE A 216 5.98 6.36 14.98
C ILE A 216 6.63 6.64 16.35
N GLY A 217 6.90 7.91 16.67
CA GLY A 217 7.44 8.30 17.98
C GLY A 217 6.52 7.87 19.14
N GLU A 218 5.23 8.16 19.03
CA GLU A 218 4.21 7.71 20.00
C GLU A 218 4.11 6.19 20.08
N ALA A 219 4.13 5.48 18.94
CA ALA A 219 4.12 4.01 18.92
C ALA A 219 5.35 3.43 19.65
N VAL A 220 6.53 4.02 19.47
CA VAL A 220 7.76 3.63 20.18
C VAL A 220 7.63 3.87 21.69
N MET A 221 7.10 5.03 22.12
CA MET A 221 6.91 5.33 23.54
C MET A 221 5.87 4.44 24.20
N ASN A 222 4.84 4.02 23.47
CA ASN A 222 3.86 3.06 23.97
C ASN A 222 4.43 1.64 24.05
N ARG A 223 5.29 1.25 23.11
CA ARG A 223 5.83 -0.12 23.02
C ARG A 223 6.99 -0.38 23.98
N PHE A 224 7.86 0.60 24.19
CA PHE A 224 9.10 0.45 24.93
C PHE A 224 9.15 1.41 26.11
N SER A 225 9.75 0.98 27.23
CA SER A 225 10.06 1.88 28.35
C SER A 225 11.20 2.86 28.00
N PRO A 226 11.36 3.98 28.75
CA PRO A 226 12.47 4.92 28.54
C PRO A 226 13.87 4.28 28.66
N GLN A 227 14.00 3.20 29.44
CA GLN A 227 15.25 2.44 29.59
C GLN A 227 15.54 1.53 28.40
N GLN A 228 14.52 1.19 27.60
CA GLN A 228 14.62 0.35 26.41
C GLN A 228 14.71 1.15 25.12
N ALA A 229 14.20 2.39 25.08
CA ALA A 229 14.16 3.24 23.90
C ALA A 229 14.45 4.71 24.23
N GLN A 230 15.32 5.32 23.43
CA GLN A 230 15.65 6.75 23.48
C GLN A 230 15.40 7.38 22.11
N LEU A 231 14.73 8.52 22.09
CA LEU A 231 14.40 9.28 20.89
C LEU A 231 15.43 10.40 20.66
N THR A 232 15.84 10.59 19.41
CA THR A 232 16.57 11.76 18.95
C THR A 232 15.76 12.40 17.83
N LEU A 233 15.32 13.62 18.06
CA LEU A 233 14.37 14.34 17.22
C LEU A 233 15.11 15.42 16.43
N ILE A 234 14.95 15.42 15.11
CA ILE A 234 15.63 16.35 14.20
C ILE A 234 14.59 17.05 13.35
N ASP A 235 14.38 18.34 13.60
CA ASP A 235 13.35 19.17 12.93
C ASP A 235 13.97 20.49 12.41
N PRO A 236 14.56 20.48 11.20
CA PRO A 236 15.21 21.66 10.63
C PRO A 236 14.24 22.81 10.30
N LYS A 237 12.94 22.53 10.14
CA LYS A 237 11.93 23.54 9.77
C LYS A 237 11.25 24.17 10.96
N THR A 238 11.32 23.53 12.13
CA THR A 238 10.70 24.02 13.36
C THR A 238 9.21 24.31 13.19
N ALA A 239 8.46 23.38 12.59
CA ALA A 239 7.01 23.53 12.43
C ALA A 239 6.30 23.68 13.80
N PRO A 240 5.25 24.51 13.93
CA PRO A 240 4.59 24.78 15.20
C PRO A 240 4.03 23.53 15.89
N HIS A 241 3.66 22.52 15.10
CA HIS A 241 3.25 21.19 15.52
C HIS A 241 4.05 20.16 14.73
N GLY A 242 4.43 19.04 15.35
CA GLY A 242 5.27 18.01 14.76
C GLY A 242 6.14 17.30 15.79
N LEU A 243 7.43 17.11 15.49
CA LEU A 243 8.31 16.33 16.36
C LEU A 243 8.45 16.90 17.78
N ARG A 244 8.34 18.22 17.95
CA ARG A 244 8.38 18.85 19.29
C ARG A 244 7.24 18.43 20.22
N ASP A 245 6.14 17.94 19.66
CA ASP A 245 4.99 17.48 20.45
C ASP A 245 5.28 16.14 21.12
N LEU A 246 6.31 15.40 20.67
CA LEU A 246 6.82 14.20 21.33
C LEU A 246 7.61 14.60 22.58
N HIS A 247 6.91 14.87 23.67
CA HIS A 247 7.49 15.22 24.95
C HIS A 247 7.03 14.22 26.02
N ALA A 248 7.88 13.25 26.34
CA ALA A 248 7.65 12.31 27.44
C ALA A 248 8.92 12.24 28.32
N PRO A 249 8.80 12.38 29.65
CA PRO A 249 9.95 12.36 30.55
C PRO A 249 10.80 11.10 30.37
N GLY A 250 12.08 11.30 30.12
CA GLY A 250 13.06 10.22 29.99
C GLY A 250 13.16 9.56 28.62
N TYR A 251 12.28 9.84 27.65
CA TYR A 251 12.40 9.27 26.29
C TYR A 251 13.28 10.10 25.37
N VAL A 252 13.12 11.42 25.39
CA VAL A 252 13.81 12.32 24.45
C VAL A 252 15.22 12.58 24.96
N ARG A 253 16.22 12.04 24.23
CA ARG A 253 17.65 12.29 24.47
C ARG A 253 18.03 13.69 24.02
N ALA A 254 17.57 14.07 22.83
CA ALA A 254 17.90 15.34 22.19
C ALA A 254 16.81 15.73 21.20
N TYR A 255 16.55 17.03 21.11
CA TYR A 255 15.76 17.67 20.06
C TYR A 255 16.63 18.75 19.44
N ALA A 256 16.95 18.62 18.16
CA ALA A 256 17.85 19.51 17.45
C ALA A 256 17.18 20.09 16.20
N TYR A 257 17.38 21.38 15.95
CA TYR A 257 16.78 22.08 14.83
C TYR A 257 17.76 22.97 14.06
N ASP A 258 18.86 23.40 14.70
CA ASP A 258 19.94 24.11 14.02
C ASP A 258 20.94 23.13 13.37
N GLN A 259 21.51 23.47 12.22
CA GLN A 259 22.39 22.56 11.46
C GLN A 259 23.65 22.13 12.23
N ASP A 260 24.23 23.02 13.06
CA ASP A 260 25.43 22.68 13.85
C ASP A 260 25.06 21.84 15.07
N GLU A 261 23.94 22.13 15.73
CA GLU A 261 23.38 21.30 16.80
C GLU A 261 23.00 19.89 16.31
N ILE A 262 22.36 19.80 15.15
CA ILE A 262 21.99 18.52 14.53
C ILE A 262 23.25 17.69 14.26
N ASP A 263 24.31 18.31 13.72
CA ASP A 263 25.57 17.63 13.45
C ASP A 263 26.24 17.13 14.74
N GLU A 264 26.24 17.95 15.79
CA GLU A 264 26.74 17.59 17.12
C GLU A 264 25.99 16.39 17.71
N VAL A 265 24.66 16.48 17.79
CA VAL A 265 23.81 15.42 18.36
C VAL A 265 23.94 14.11 17.60
N ILE A 266 23.94 14.16 16.26
CA ILE A 266 24.13 12.97 15.42
C ILE A 266 25.53 12.38 15.64
N THR A 267 26.56 13.21 15.66
CA THR A 267 27.95 12.77 15.80
C THR A 267 28.21 12.16 17.16
N GLU A 268 27.71 12.79 18.22
CA GLU A 268 27.80 12.30 19.59
C GLU A 268 27.13 10.92 19.73
N LEU A 269 25.88 10.78 19.25
CA LEU A 269 25.16 9.51 19.24
C LEU A 269 25.94 8.43 18.48
N ALA A 270 26.43 8.75 17.28
CA ALA A 270 27.16 7.81 16.45
C ALA A 270 28.48 7.37 17.09
N GLN A 271 29.29 8.32 17.57
CA GLN A 271 30.65 8.04 18.03
C GLN A 271 30.72 7.51 19.46
N GLN A 272 29.90 8.05 20.37
CA GLN A 272 30.00 7.74 21.80
C GLN A 272 29.13 6.57 22.21
N ILE A 273 28.03 6.30 21.48
CA ILE A 273 27.06 5.27 21.88
C ILE A 273 27.02 4.12 20.88
N LEU A 274 26.86 4.39 19.59
CA LEU A 274 26.60 3.34 18.61
C LEU A 274 27.88 2.66 18.11
N LEU A 275 28.95 3.42 17.84
CA LEU A 275 30.21 2.87 17.37
C LEU A 275 30.85 1.90 18.40
N PRO A 276 30.85 2.18 19.72
CA PRO A 276 31.36 1.24 20.72
C PRO A 276 30.57 -0.06 20.84
N ARG A 277 29.32 -0.11 20.35
CA ARG A 277 28.51 -1.34 20.31
C ARG A 277 28.91 -2.28 19.17
N LEU A 278 29.74 -1.84 18.22
CA LEU A 278 30.23 -2.71 17.17
C LEU A 278 31.29 -3.68 17.71
N PRO A 279 31.30 -4.93 17.22
CA PRO A 279 32.38 -5.87 17.52
C PRO A 279 33.76 -5.31 17.15
N PRO A 280 34.77 -5.44 18.02
CA PRO A 280 36.15 -5.14 17.70
C PRO A 280 36.63 -5.85 16.43
N LYS A 281 37.55 -5.21 15.70
CA LYS A 281 38.20 -5.84 14.54
C LYS A 281 39.14 -6.95 15.00
N GLY A 282 39.25 -8.01 14.20
CA GLY A 282 40.25 -9.07 14.40
C GLY A 282 39.83 -10.20 15.35
N LEU A 283 38.55 -10.28 15.73
CA LEU A 283 38.02 -11.40 16.51
C LEU A 283 38.00 -12.70 15.69
N SER A 284 38.35 -13.81 16.34
CA SER A 284 38.17 -15.17 15.83
C SER A 284 36.68 -15.55 15.73
N GLN A 285 36.37 -16.65 15.04
CA GLN A 285 34.97 -17.12 14.94
C GLN A 285 34.38 -17.54 16.30
N GLU A 286 35.20 -18.06 17.21
CA GLU A 286 34.77 -18.46 18.54
C GLU A 286 34.44 -17.22 19.38
N GLU A 287 35.30 -16.20 19.34
CA GLU A 287 35.07 -14.93 20.02
C GLU A 287 33.85 -14.19 19.47
N LEU A 288 33.63 -14.23 18.14
CA LEU A 288 32.43 -13.65 17.53
C LEU A 288 31.13 -14.32 18.01
N ARG A 289 31.15 -15.64 18.23
CA ARG A 289 30.00 -16.37 18.77
C ARG A 289 29.78 -16.14 20.26
N ALA A 290 30.86 -15.87 21.00
CA ALA A 290 30.83 -15.59 22.43
C ALA A 290 30.54 -14.11 22.77
N LEU A 291 30.42 -13.24 21.75
CA LEU A 291 30.10 -11.83 21.95
C LEU A 291 28.78 -11.66 22.70
N LYS A 292 28.85 -10.96 23.84
CA LYS A 292 27.66 -10.53 24.54
C LYS A 292 26.93 -9.45 23.73
N PRO A 293 25.59 -9.45 23.70
CA PRO A 293 24.82 -8.32 23.19
C PRO A 293 25.21 -7.03 23.92
N TRP A 294 25.04 -5.89 23.24
CA TRP A 294 25.19 -4.59 23.87
C TRP A 294 24.09 -4.35 24.91
N GLU A 295 24.39 -3.50 25.90
CA GLU A 295 23.47 -3.09 26.95
C GLU A 295 23.00 -1.63 26.75
N GLY A 296 21.86 -1.31 27.35
CA GLY A 296 21.24 0.02 27.31
C GLY A 296 20.04 0.12 26.35
N PRO A 297 19.61 1.34 26.02
CA PRO A 297 18.45 1.56 25.17
C PRO A 297 18.78 1.41 23.68
N ARG A 298 17.74 1.11 22.89
CA ARG A 298 17.72 1.33 21.44
C ARG A 298 17.58 2.82 21.16
N HIS A 299 18.18 3.29 20.07
CA HIS A 299 18.14 4.69 19.67
C HIS A 299 17.30 4.84 18.41
N PHE A 300 16.21 5.59 18.53
CA PHE A 300 15.28 5.92 17.47
C PHE A 300 15.55 7.36 17.03
N VAL A 301 16.07 7.53 15.83
CA VAL A 301 16.37 8.84 15.25
C VAL A 301 15.23 9.20 14.31
N LEU A 302 14.45 10.21 14.66
CA LEU A 302 13.33 10.73 13.88
C LEU A 302 13.78 12.02 13.20
N ILE A 303 13.83 12.01 11.87
CA ILE A 303 14.35 13.14 11.06
C ILE A 303 13.28 13.64 10.12
N ASP A 304 12.74 14.83 10.39
CA ASP A 304 11.82 15.46 9.47
C ASP A 304 12.60 16.18 8.36
N ASP A 305 12.11 16.03 7.13
CA ASP A 305 12.57 16.71 5.93
C ASP A 305 14.09 16.64 5.69
N VAL A 306 14.62 15.42 5.47
CA VAL A 306 16.07 15.19 5.27
C VAL A 306 16.70 16.00 4.14
N GLN A 307 15.89 16.47 3.16
CA GLN A 307 16.39 17.33 2.09
C GLN A 307 16.82 18.72 2.58
N ASP A 308 16.37 19.15 3.76
CA ASP A 308 16.68 20.45 4.36
C ASP A 308 17.93 20.38 5.26
N LEU A 309 18.57 19.21 5.35
CA LEU A 309 19.86 19.03 6.01
C LEU A 309 21.02 19.51 5.13
N ARG A 310 22.08 20.01 5.76
CA ARG A 310 23.28 20.51 5.09
C ARG A 310 23.86 19.47 4.12
N PRO A 311 23.96 19.79 2.81
CA PRO A 311 24.51 18.88 1.83
C PRO A 311 26.05 18.81 1.90
N ALA A 312 26.63 17.82 1.21
CA ALA A 312 28.08 17.59 1.19
C ALA A 312 28.87 18.74 0.56
N GLN A 313 28.23 19.55 -0.29
CA GLN A 313 28.84 20.69 -0.97
C GLN A 313 28.46 22.00 -0.26
N SER A 314 28.74 22.09 1.04
CA SER A 314 28.58 23.33 1.82
C SER A 314 29.92 24.05 2.01
N TYR A 315 29.88 25.37 2.18
CA TYR A 315 31.06 26.19 2.52
C TYR A 315 30.86 26.83 3.91
N PRO A 316 31.82 26.72 4.85
CA PRO A 316 33.08 25.98 4.77
C PRO A 316 32.85 24.47 4.58
N GLN A 317 33.82 23.74 4.00
CA GLN A 317 33.66 22.30 3.76
C GLN A 317 33.48 21.55 5.08
N LYS A 318 32.23 21.18 5.36
CA LYS A 318 31.85 20.25 6.43
C LYS A 318 31.29 18.98 5.79
N PRO A 319 31.44 17.82 6.44
CA PRO A 319 30.70 16.63 6.05
C PRO A 319 29.18 16.91 6.02
N PRO A 320 28.44 16.25 5.12
CA PRO A 320 26.99 16.33 5.11
C PRO A 320 26.41 15.83 6.44
N VAL A 321 25.36 16.49 6.91
CA VAL A 321 24.66 16.09 8.14
C VAL A 321 24.04 14.71 7.93
N GLY A 322 24.39 13.78 8.83
CA GLY A 322 24.02 12.36 8.72
C GLY A 322 25.16 11.40 8.33
N ALA A 323 26.31 11.92 7.87
CA ALA A 323 27.44 11.09 7.46
C ALA A 323 27.93 10.10 8.54
N ALA A 324 27.84 10.52 9.81
CA ALA A 324 28.21 9.68 10.95
C ALA A 324 27.26 8.48 11.14
N LEU A 325 25.98 8.61 10.74
CA LEU A 325 24.99 7.53 10.81
C LEU A 325 25.08 6.58 9.62
N TRP A 326 25.35 7.09 8.41
CA TRP A 326 25.27 6.29 7.18
C TRP A 326 26.02 4.95 7.24
N LYS A 327 27.24 4.94 7.81
CA LYS A 327 28.04 3.71 7.98
C LYS A 327 27.45 2.74 9.01
N LEU A 328 26.73 3.27 9.99
CA LEU A 328 26.07 2.49 11.04
C LEU A 328 24.73 1.93 10.58
N MET A 329 24.07 2.54 9.59
CA MET A 329 22.74 2.11 9.10
C MET A 329 22.75 0.66 8.58
N GLU A 330 23.78 0.26 7.84
CA GLU A 330 23.92 -1.14 7.37
C GLU A 330 24.06 -2.15 8.52
N ARG A 331 24.56 -1.68 9.66
CA ARG A 331 24.74 -2.48 10.89
C ARG A 331 23.78 -2.06 12.00
N ALA A 332 22.71 -1.34 11.68
CA ALA A 332 21.84 -0.69 12.65
C ALA A 332 21.27 -1.69 13.67
N ARG A 333 20.93 -2.88 13.20
CA ARG A 333 20.46 -4.01 14.01
C ARG A 333 21.46 -4.48 15.07
N GLN A 334 22.76 -4.42 14.76
CA GLN A 334 23.82 -4.85 15.68
C GLN A 334 24.08 -3.84 16.78
N VAL A 335 23.73 -2.56 16.57
CA VAL A 335 24.01 -1.46 17.50
C VAL A 335 22.75 -0.87 18.14
N GLY A 336 21.57 -1.40 17.81
CA GLY A 336 20.29 -0.90 18.32
C GLY A 336 19.91 0.47 17.78
N LEU A 337 20.31 0.80 16.55
CA LEU A 337 19.93 2.02 15.85
C LEU A 337 18.67 1.76 15.02
N HIS A 338 17.72 2.70 15.06
CA HIS A 338 16.58 2.75 14.15
C HIS A 338 16.42 4.17 13.61
N VAL A 339 16.32 4.33 12.29
CA VAL A 339 16.24 5.66 11.66
C VAL A 339 14.96 5.80 10.86
N PHE A 340 14.14 6.75 11.24
CA PHE A 340 12.90 7.10 10.56
C PHE A 340 13.05 8.51 10.01
N SER A 341 12.77 8.68 8.74
CA SER A 341 13.02 9.96 8.08
C SER A 341 11.94 10.30 7.10
N THR A 342 11.58 11.57 6.99
CA THR A 342 10.71 12.05 5.93
C THR A 342 11.51 12.75 4.83
N ARG A 343 10.98 12.71 3.61
CA ARG A 343 11.52 13.43 2.46
C ARG A 343 10.39 13.91 1.55
N ASN A 344 10.58 15.07 0.92
CA ASN A 344 9.76 15.44 -0.21
C ASN A 344 9.94 14.47 -1.40
N SER A 345 8.92 14.33 -2.24
CA SER A 345 9.00 13.51 -3.46
C SER A 345 9.52 14.27 -4.69
N ALA A 346 9.99 15.51 -4.51
CA ALA A 346 10.52 16.32 -5.59
C ALA A 346 11.84 15.73 -6.13
N ASN A 347 12.18 16.09 -7.38
CA ASN A 347 13.41 15.62 -8.05
C ASN A 347 13.54 14.08 -8.07
N TRP A 348 12.44 13.37 -8.29
CA TRP A 348 12.36 11.90 -8.27
C TRP A 348 13.48 11.21 -9.06
N ALA A 349 13.79 11.72 -10.26
CA ALA A 349 14.80 11.14 -11.14
C ALA A 349 16.23 11.13 -10.54
N THR A 350 16.56 12.12 -9.70
CA THR A 350 17.89 12.22 -9.07
C THR A 350 17.88 11.77 -7.61
N MET A 351 16.70 11.50 -7.04
CA MET A 351 16.54 11.06 -5.64
C MET A 351 17.40 9.84 -5.26
N PRO A 352 17.59 8.80 -6.11
CA PRO A 352 18.49 7.69 -5.78
C PRO A 352 19.97 8.08 -5.60
N MET A 353 20.38 9.24 -6.10
CA MET A 353 21.74 9.78 -5.92
C MET A 353 21.91 10.53 -4.59
N ASP A 354 20.81 10.83 -3.90
CA ASP A 354 20.85 11.45 -2.59
C ASP A 354 21.53 10.50 -1.58
N PRO A 355 22.56 10.95 -0.84
CA PRO A 355 23.28 10.10 0.09
C PRO A 355 22.39 9.45 1.16
N TRP A 356 21.37 10.16 1.67
CA TRP A 356 20.44 9.61 2.66
C TRP A 356 19.60 8.48 2.08
N VAL A 357 19.07 8.70 0.88
CA VAL A 357 18.28 7.69 0.14
C VAL A 357 19.14 6.48 -0.17
N LYS A 358 20.37 6.71 -0.64
CA LYS A 358 21.33 5.65 -0.94
C LYS A 358 21.63 4.81 0.31
N SER A 359 21.96 5.43 1.43
CA SER A 359 22.30 4.73 2.67
C SER A 359 21.14 3.94 3.25
N GLN A 360 19.93 4.49 3.24
CA GLN A 360 18.73 3.77 3.71
C GLN A 360 18.36 2.61 2.77
N THR A 361 18.48 2.81 1.46
CA THR A 361 18.26 1.74 0.48
C THR A 361 19.27 0.60 0.66
N SER A 362 20.56 0.92 0.84
CA SER A 362 21.61 -0.06 1.15
C SER A 362 21.35 -0.81 2.46
N ALA A 363 20.78 -0.14 3.46
CA ALA A 363 20.38 -0.73 4.73
C ALA A 363 19.05 -1.51 4.67
N LYS A 364 18.42 -1.62 3.49
CA LYS A 364 17.10 -2.26 3.28
C LYS A 364 16.00 -1.69 4.17
N VAL A 365 16.04 -0.38 4.41
CA VAL A 365 14.97 0.33 5.13
C VAL A 365 13.71 0.34 4.27
N ALA A 366 12.58 -0.03 4.89
CA ALA A 366 11.26 0.04 4.26
C ALA A 366 10.93 1.47 3.82
N GLN A 367 10.03 1.62 2.85
CA GLN A 367 9.67 2.91 2.27
C GLN A 367 8.17 3.10 2.25
N LEU A 368 7.68 4.19 2.82
CA LEU A 368 6.28 4.60 2.78
C LEU A 368 6.11 5.71 1.76
N TYR A 369 5.35 5.45 0.69
CA TYR A 369 5.00 6.44 -0.31
C TYR A 369 3.59 6.98 -0.07
N MET A 370 3.50 8.18 0.49
CA MET A 370 2.23 8.92 0.64
C MET A 370 1.87 9.61 -0.68
N ASP A 371 1.04 10.66 -0.64
CA ASP A 371 0.68 11.44 -1.84
C ASP A 371 1.91 11.83 -2.70
N ASN A 372 1.88 11.44 -3.96
CA ASN A 372 3.01 11.57 -4.86
C ASN A 372 2.54 11.62 -6.34
N ASP A 373 3.41 12.06 -7.26
CA ASP A 373 3.06 12.20 -8.67
C ASP A 373 2.88 10.81 -9.33
N PRO A 374 1.70 10.49 -9.91
CA PRO A 374 1.45 9.20 -10.56
C PRO A 374 2.39 8.86 -11.74
N GLN A 375 3.12 9.84 -12.28
CA GLN A 375 4.15 9.60 -13.28
C GLN A 375 5.36 8.86 -12.71
N ASN A 376 5.62 9.00 -11.41
CA ASN A 376 6.74 8.36 -10.72
C ASN A 376 6.50 6.85 -10.56
N ARG A 377 7.55 6.06 -10.83
CA ARG A 377 7.54 4.61 -10.61
C ARG A 377 8.25 4.29 -9.31
N ILE A 378 7.52 3.71 -8.36
CA ILE A 378 8.06 3.25 -7.07
C ILE A 378 8.94 2.02 -7.30
N ASN A 379 8.43 1.03 -8.02
CA ASN A 379 9.18 -0.15 -8.42
C ASN A 379 8.73 -0.61 -9.83
N ARG A 380 9.11 -1.83 -10.22
CA ARG A 380 8.76 -2.37 -11.55
C ARG A 380 7.25 -2.44 -11.76
N SER A 381 6.52 -2.80 -10.70
CA SER A 381 5.10 -3.10 -10.69
C SER A 381 4.22 -1.93 -10.28
N VAL A 382 4.69 -1.06 -9.39
CA VAL A 382 3.87 -0.08 -8.69
C VAL A 382 4.29 1.33 -9.05
N ARG A 383 3.29 2.14 -9.42
CA ARG A 383 3.42 3.59 -9.57
C ARG A 383 3.02 4.29 -8.28
N ALA A 384 3.60 5.47 -8.08
CA ALA A 384 3.10 6.41 -7.10
C ALA A 384 1.63 6.76 -7.38
N GLN A 385 0.93 7.24 -6.36
CA GLN A 385 -0.49 7.57 -6.46
C GLN A 385 -0.76 8.94 -5.84
N THR A 386 -1.78 9.62 -6.34
CA THR A 386 -2.36 10.76 -5.63
C THR A 386 -3.26 10.23 -4.53
N LEU A 387 -2.93 10.54 -3.28
CA LEU A 387 -3.56 9.94 -2.11
C LEU A 387 -4.03 11.03 -1.12
N PRO A 388 -5.16 10.82 -0.43
CA PRO A 388 -5.54 11.64 0.70
C PRO A 388 -4.45 11.67 1.79
N PRO A 389 -4.36 12.75 2.60
CA PRO A 389 -3.43 12.81 3.72
C PRO A 389 -3.57 11.61 4.66
N GLY A 390 -2.43 11.11 5.16
CA GLY A 390 -2.37 9.94 6.04
C GLY A 390 -2.42 8.59 5.32
N ARG A 391 -2.81 8.53 4.04
CA ARG A 391 -2.72 7.30 3.24
C ARG A 391 -1.38 7.16 2.56
N GLY A 392 -0.94 5.92 2.38
CA GLY A 392 0.28 5.64 1.64
C GLY A 392 0.40 4.18 1.20
N LEU A 393 1.38 3.92 0.35
CA LEU A 393 1.82 2.61 -0.06
C LEU A 393 3.09 2.27 0.73
N LEU A 394 2.98 1.34 1.67
CA LEU A 394 4.12 0.79 2.39
C LEU A 394 4.79 -0.27 1.53
N VAL A 395 6.07 -0.08 1.24
CA VAL A 395 6.92 -1.02 0.51
C VAL A 395 7.90 -1.64 1.50
N GLY A 396 7.73 -2.93 1.74
CA GLY A 396 8.62 -3.72 2.59
C GLY A 396 9.98 -3.95 1.96
N ALA A 397 10.94 -4.45 2.75
CA ALA A 397 12.29 -4.76 2.27
C ALA A 397 12.31 -5.82 1.16
N ASP A 398 11.32 -6.73 1.15
CA ASP A 398 11.17 -7.79 0.15
C ASP A 398 10.39 -7.33 -1.10
N GLY A 399 9.98 -6.05 -1.16
CA GLY A 399 9.29 -5.45 -2.30
C GLY A 399 7.78 -5.63 -2.29
N ASP A 400 7.22 -6.28 -1.27
CA ASP A 400 5.78 -6.33 -1.03
C ASP A 400 5.22 -4.92 -0.81
N VAL A 401 4.03 -4.69 -1.38
CA VAL A 401 3.34 -3.39 -1.32
C VAL A 401 1.99 -3.56 -0.65
N GLU A 402 1.72 -2.67 0.29
CA GLU A 402 0.45 -2.62 1.02
C GLU A 402 -0.07 -1.18 1.11
N GLY A 403 -1.36 -0.99 0.82
CA GLY A 403 -2.05 0.26 1.13
C GLY A 403 -2.29 0.38 2.63
N ILE A 404 -1.85 1.49 3.21
CA ILE A 404 -1.97 1.76 4.64
C ILE A 404 -2.64 3.10 4.93
N LEU A 405 -3.21 3.22 6.13
CA LEU A 405 -3.66 4.48 6.73
C LEU A 405 -2.92 4.69 8.05
N VAL A 406 -2.18 5.79 8.13
CA VAL A 406 -1.45 6.23 9.33
C VAL A 406 -2.44 6.64 10.43
N GLY A 407 -2.17 6.17 11.65
CA GLY A 407 -2.88 6.60 12.85
C GLY A 407 -2.65 8.06 13.16
N TYR A 408 -3.71 8.78 13.48
CA TYR A 408 -3.63 10.17 13.93
C TYR A 408 -3.03 10.19 15.35
N PRO A 409 -1.90 10.87 15.57
CA PRO A 409 -1.27 10.97 16.88
C PRO A 409 -2.15 11.71 17.86
N SER A 410 -1.88 11.51 19.15
CA SER A 410 -2.61 12.16 20.23
C SER A 410 -2.38 13.68 20.20
N VAL A 411 -3.45 14.49 20.19
CA VAL A 411 -3.30 15.94 20.31
C VAL A 411 -3.13 16.30 21.80
N PRO A 412 -2.07 17.04 22.19
CA PRO A 412 -1.96 17.53 23.57
C PRO A 412 -3.14 18.46 23.89
N GLY A 413 -4.05 18.01 24.77
CA GLY A 413 -5.14 18.84 25.31
C GLY A 413 -6.58 18.45 24.94
N GLU A 414 -6.79 17.39 24.14
CA GLU A 414 -8.11 16.77 23.97
C GLU A 414 -8.19 15.50 24.84
N GLN A 415 -8.56 15.68 26.12
CA GLN A 415 -9.14 14.64 26.98
C GLN A 415 -10.53 15.06 27.41
#